data_AF-A0A939QKT2-F1
#
_entry.id   AF-A0A939QKT2-F1
#
_cell.length_a   1.000
_cell.length_b   1.000
_cell.length_c   1.000
_cell.angle_alpha   90.00
_cell.angle_beta   90.00
_cell.angle_gamma   90.00
#
_symmetry.space_group_name_H-M   'P 1'
#
loop_
_entity.id
_entity.type
_entity.pdbx_description
1 polymer ?
#
loop_
_entity_poly.entity_id
_entity_poly.type
_entity_poly.pdbx_seq_one_letter_code
_entity_poly.pdbx_strand_id
1 'polypeptide(L)'
;MTASPPTLRSRLQNPAELVMLTFYFIGGAVMLVGGVTASVRDALGDGFHQAWVGLLLGGPALSIWGILSPNQWLGGWFKLGGGLAITTALGAFAVSLGDAFALTFTGVLVLGLNAATLTAVTRDALQLRRAAHVARRERRGNAPI
;
A
#
# COMPACT_ATOMS: atom_id res chain seq x y z
N MET A 1 -20.59 8.94 -25.01
CA MET A 1 -20.78 7.60 -24.39
C MET A 1 -20.26 7.66 -22.97
N THR A 2 -21.14 7.79 -21.99
CA THR A 2 -20.79 7.81 -20.56
C THR A 2 -20.50 6.37 -20.12
N ALA A 3 -19.21 6.03 -19.93
CA ALA A 3 -18.84 4.74 -19.38
C ALA A 3 -19.46 4.59 -17.98
N SER A 4 -20.31 3.59 -17.81
CA SER A 4 -20.93 3.28 -16.52
C SER A 4 -19.84 3.11 -15.46
N PRO A 5 -19.95 3.74 -14.28
CA PRO A 5 -18.93 3.64 -13.26
C PRO A 5 -18.77 2.16 -12.86
N PRO A 6 -17.54 1.61 -12.83
CA PRO A 6 -17.31 0.23 -12.41
C PRO A 6 -17.94 -0.02 -11.05
N THR A 7 -18.82 -1.02 -11.01
CA THR A 7 -19.58 -1.43 -9.83
C THR A 7 -18.65 -1.88 -8.70
N LEU A 8 -19.07 -1.73 -7.45
CA LEU A 8 -18.30 -2.13 -6.26
C LEU A 8 -17.76 -3.58 -6.36
N ARG A 9 -18.54 -4.45 -7.03
CA ARG A 9 -18.21 -5.85 -7.34
C ARG A 9 -16.99 -6.00 -8.26
N SER A 10 -16.82 -5.12 -9.24
CA SER A 10 -15.63 -5.09 -10.13
C SER A 10 -14.38 -4.54 -9.42
N ARG A 11 -14.55 -3.72 -8.39
CA ARG A 11 -13.44 -3.17 -7.57
C ARG A 11 -12.89 -4.19 -6.56
N LEU A 12 -13.73 -5.11 -6.10
CA LEU A 12 -13.37 -6.23 -5.22
C LEU A 12 -12.86 -7.47 -5.99
N GLN A 13 -12.96 -7.48 -7.32
CA GLN A 13 -12.64 -8.62 -8.18
C GLN A 13 -11.16 -8.78 -8.53
N ASN A 14 -10.26 -8.03 -7.90
CA ASN A 14 -8.83 -8.23 -8.06
C ASN A 14 -8.35 -9.10 -6.88
N PRO A 15 -8.47 -10.44 -6.95
CA PRO A 15 -8.19 -11.33 -5.82
C PRO A 15 -6.77 -11.15 -5.29
N ALA A 16 -5.82 -10.73 -6.14
CA ALA A 16 -4.46 -10.37 -5.73
C ALA A 16 -4.42 -9.23 -4.69
N GLU A 17 -5.31 -8.24 -4.78
CA GLU A 17 -5.34 -7.09 -3.86
C GLU A 17 -5.90 -7.49 -2.50
N LEU A 18 -6.94 -8.34 -2.48
CA LEU A 18 -7.51 -8.94 -1.26
C LEU A 18 -6.53 -9.90 -0.58
N VAL A 19 -5.85 -10.74 -1.36
CA VAL A 19 -4.82 -11.66 -0.87
C VAL A 19 -3.67 -10.88 -0.25
N MET A 20 -3.19 -9.81 -0.91
CA MET A 20 -2.11 -8.97 -0.41
C MET A 20 -2.51 -8.21 0.86
N LEU A 21 -3.74 -7.68 0.94
CA LEU A 21 -4.29 -7.08 2.16
C LEU A 21 -4.38 -8.10 3.31
N THR A 22 -4.79 -9.34 3.01
CA THR A 22 -4.89 -10.41 4.01
C THR A 22 -3.52 -10.81 4.54
N PHE A 23 -2.55 -11.04 3.65
CA PHE A 23 -1.16 -11.32 4.06
C PHE A 23 -0.53 -10.15 4.81
N TYR A 24 -0.92 -8.91 4.49
CA TYR A 24 -0.45 -7.75 5.22
C TYR A 24 -1.06 -7.63 6.61
N PHE A 25 -2.36 -7.87 6.78
CA PHE A 25 -2.99 -7.87 8.11
C PHE A 25 -2.45 -9.00 8.99
N ILE A 26 -2.27 -10.20 8.42
CA ILE A 26 -1.70 -11.34 9.16
C ILE A 26 -0.22 -11.06 9.48
N GLY A 27 0.56 -10.59 8.50
CA GLY A 27 1.97 -10.24 8.69
C GLY A 27 2.15 -9.12 9.71
N GLY A 28 1.37 -8.04 9.61
CA GLY A 28 1.37 -6.92 10.55
C GLY A 28 0.93 -7.32 11.96
N ALA A 29 -0.10 -8.16 12.10
CA ALA A 29 -0.50 -8.70 13.40
C ALA A 29 0.60 -9.58 14.02
N VAL A 30 1.26 -10.43 13.22
CA VAL A 30 2.40 -11.24 13.68
C VAL A 30 3.58 -10.36 14.11
N MET A 31 3.85 -9.25 13.40
CA MET A 31 4.90 -8.29 13.77
C MET A 31 4.57 -7.50 15.04
N LEU A 32 3.29 -7.30 15.36
CA LEU A 32 2.87 -6.62 16.58
C LEU A 32 2.90 -7.52 17.82
N VAL A 33 2.71 -8.84 17.65
CA VAL A 33 2.61 -9.81 18.76
C VAL A 33 3.92 -10.54 19.01
N GLY A 34 4.75 -10.77 17.99
CA GLY A 34 6.12 -11.26 18.18
C GLY A 34 7.05 -10.13 18.64
N GLY A 35 8.14 -10.43 19.34
CA GLY A 35 9.17 -9.45 19.79
C GLY A 35 9.87 -8.64 18.67
N VAL A 36 9.33 -8.71 17.47
CA VAL A 36 9.60 -7.98 16.23
C VAL A 36 9.43 -6.46 16.38
N THR A 37 8.48 -6.02 17.21
CA THR A 37 8.30 -4.61 17.56
C THR A 37 9.52 -4.05 18.30
N ALA A 38 10.19 -4.88 19.11
CA ALA A 38 11.39 -4.48 19.84
C ALA A 38 12.60 -4.30 18.90
N SER A 39 12.78 -5.16 17.89
CA SER A 39 13.93 -5.02 16.97
C SER A 39 13.90 -3.72 16.17
N VAL A 40 12.72 -3.27 15.74
CA VAL A 40 12.56 -1.97 15.07
C VAL A 40 12.90 -0.82 16.01
N ARG A 41 12.44 -0.90 17.26
CA ARG A 41 12.72 0.10 18.29
C ARG A 41 14.21 0.17 18.61
N ASP A 42 14.85 -0.97 18.79
CA ASP A 42 16.27 -1.08 19.13
C ASP A 42 17.17 -0.60 17.98
N ALA A 43 16.78 -0.86 16.72
CA ALA A 43 17.56 -0.48 15.55
C ALA A 43 17.35 0.97 15.09
N LEU A 44 16.13 1.51 15.20
CA LEU A 44 15.74 2.80 14.59
C LEU A 44 15.31 3.86 15.61
N GLY A 45 15.20 3.50 16.88
CA GLY A 45 14.89 4.39 17.99
C GLY A 45 13.38 4.60 18.23
N ASP A 46 13.06 5.09 19.42
CA ASP A 46 11.69 5.23 19.93
C ASP A 46 10.79 6.14 19.09
N GLY A 47 11.32 7.28 18.62
CA GLY A 47 10.57 8.23 17.80
C GLY A 47 10.17 7.63 16.44
N PHE A 48 11.08 6.89 15.81
CA PHE A 48 10.80 6.21 14.56
C PHE A 48 9.85 5.02 14.77
N HIS A 49 10.00 4.28 15.87
CA HIS A 49 9.14 3.16 16.20
C HIS A 49 7.66 3.55 16.25
N GLN A 50 7.31 4.69 16.87
CA GLN A 50 5.93 5.17 16.90
C GLN A 50 5.39 5.49 15.50
N ALA A 51 6.20 6.16 14.67
CA ALA A 51 5.84 6.43 13.28
C ALA A 51 5.66 5.13 12.49
N TRP A 52 6.53 4.14 12.70
CA TRP A 52 6.48 2.84 12.07
C TRP A 52 5.21 2.06 12.43
N VAL A 53 4.82 2.04 13.70
CA VAL A 53 3.53 1.45 14.13
C VAL A 53 2.35 2.18 13.46
N GLY A 54 2.42 3.51 13.37
CA GLY A 54 1.44 4.31 12.65
C GLY A 54 1.33 3.95 11.17
N LEU A 55 2.45 3.69 10.49
CA LEU A 55 2.47 3.24 9.09
C LEU A 55 1.88 1.84 8.94
N LEU A 56 2.22 0.93 9.87
CA LEU A 56 1.80 -0.47 9.84
C LEU A 56 0.28 -0.63 10.05
N LEU A 57 -0.32 0.22 10.89
CA LEU A 57 -1.77 0.24 11.13
C LEU A 57 -2.51 1.14 10.14
N GLY A 58 -1.96 2.31 9.84
CA GLY A 58 -2.59 3.33 9.00
C GLY A 58 -2.57 2.98 7.52
N GLY A 59 -1.50 2.35 7.03
CA GLY A 59 -1.35 1.96 5.62
C GLY A 59 -2.48 1.06 5.11
N PRO A 60 -2.80 -0.04 5.80
CA PRO A 60 -3.92 -0.92 5.43
C PRO A 60 -5.27 -0.24 5.51
N ALA A 61 -5.50 0.54 6.58
CA ALA A 61 -6.75 1.27 6.74
C ALA A 61 -6.97 2.26 5.59
N LEU A 62 -5.92 2.98 5.17
CA LEU A 62 -5.93 3.85 4.01
C LEU A 62 -6.20 3.09 2.71
N SER A 63 -5.55 1.95 2.50
CA SER A 63 -5.79 1.11 1.31
C SER A 63 -7.24 0.60 1.24
N ILE A 64 -7.80 0.12 2.36
CA ILE A 64 -9.20 -0.31 2.45
C ILE A 64 -10.12 0.86 2.15
N TRP A 65 -9.88 2.02 2.77
CA TRP A 65 -10.67 3.22 2.50
C TRP A 65 -10.61 3.60 1.01
N GLY A 66 -9.45 3.45 0.38
CA GLY A 66 -9.27 3.66 -1.06
C GLY A 66 -10.09 2.71 -1.93
N ILE A 67 -10.23 1.43 -1.53
CA ILE A 67 -11.10 0.45 -2.21
C ILE A 67 -12.58 0.82 -2.06
N LEU A 68 -12.98 1.20 -0.84
CA LEU A 68 -14.37 1.51 -0.50
C LEU A 68 -14.81 2.89 -1.01
N SER A 69 -13.87 3.79 -1.33
CA SER A 69 -14.19 5.15 -1.72
C SER A 69 -15.05 5.20 -3.00
N PRO A 70 -16.23 5.85 -2.96
CA PRO A 70 -17.07 5.99 -4.15
C PRO A 70 -16.37 6.83 -5.23
N ASN A 71 -15.59 7.84 -4.80
CA ASN A 71 -14.77 8.67 -5.67
C ASN A 71 -13.48 7.92 -6.07
N GLN A 72 -13.36 7.53 -7.33
CA GLN A 72 -12.22 6.76 -7.85
C GLN A 72 -10.90 7.53 -7.79
N TRP A 73 -10.95 8.85 -7.92
CA TRP A 73 -9.76 9.70 -7.85
C TRP A 73 -9.21 9.75 -6.43
N LEU A 74 -10.09 10.06 -5.47
CA LEU A 74 -9.75 10.08 -4.05
C LEU A 74 -9.33 8.66 -3.58
N GLY A 75 -10.07 7.65 -4.03
CA GLY A 75 -9.79 6.25 -3.73
C GLY A 75 -8.42 5.80 -4.24
N GLY A 76 -8.06 6.16 -5.47
CA GLY A 76 -6.74 5.86 -6.04
C GLY A 76 -5.60 6.52 -5.25
N TRP A 77 -5.76 7.77 -4.80
CA TRP A 77 -4.77 8.42 -3.94
C TRP A 77 -4.61 7.73 -2.58
N PHE A 78 -5.72 7.29 -1.97
CA PHE A 78 -5.66 6.56 -0.70
C PHE A 78 -5.03 5.18 -0.85
N LYS A 79 -5.32 4.45 -1.94
CA LYS A 79 -4.63 3.19 -2.24
C LYS A 79 -3.13 3.38 -2.42
N LEU A 80 -2.73 4.40 -3.18
CA LEU A 80 -1.33 4.73 -3.39
C LEU A 80 -0.63 5.11 -2.07
N GLY A 81 -1.24 5.98 -1.27
CA GLY A 81 -0.71 6.39 0.02
C GLY A 81 -0.62 5.23 1.01
N GLY A 82 -1.65 4.38 1.08
CA GLY A 82 -1.67 3.19 1.92
C GLY A 82 -0.60 2.18 1.51
N GLY A 83 -0.45 1.91 0.22
CA GLY A 83 0.61 1.05 -0.31
C GLY A 83 2.03 1.59 -0.03
N LEU A 84 2.25 2.90 -0.16
CA LEU A 84 3.54 3.52 0.18
C LEU A 84 3.85 3.42 1.68
N ALA A 85 2.86 3.63 2.54
CA ALA A 85 3.02 3.46 3.98
C ALA A 85 3.41 2.02 4.33
N ILE A 86 2.73 1.05 3.71
CA ILE A 86 3.03 -0.38 3.84
C ILE A 86 4.46 -0.70 3.40
N THR A 87 4.86 -0.28 2.19
CA THR A 87 6.21 -0.50 1.65
C THR A 87 7.28 0.11 2.57
N THR A 88 7.03 1.29 3.11
CA THR A 88 7.94 1.97 4.04
C THR A 88 8.07 1.20 5.35
N ALA A 89 6.95 0.73 5.91
CA ALA A 89 6.96 -0.08 7.14
C ALA A 89 7.72 -1.39 6.95
N LEU A 90 7.49 -2.12 5.84
CA LEU A 90 8.21 -3.36 5.54
C LEU A 90 9.71 -3.12 5.30
N GLY A 91 10.06 -2.03 4.61
CA GLY A 91 11.45 -1.65 4.39
C GLY A 91 12.18 -1.32 5.70
N ALA A 92 11.56 -0.54 6.58
CA ALA A 92 12.13 -0.25 7.89
C ALA A 92 12.30 -1.51 8.75
N PHE A 93 11.34 -2.42 8.68
CA PHE A 93 11.45 -3.69 9.37
C PHE A 93 12.61 -4.55 8.82
N ALA A 94 12.78 -4.60 7.50
CA ALA A 94 13.90 -5.29 6.87
C ALA A 94 15.25 -4.73 7.34
N VAL A 95 15.38 -3.40 7.42
CA VAL A 95 16.58 -2.74 7.96
C VAL A 95 16.83 -3.13 9.42
N SER A 96 15.78 -3.23 10.24
CA SER A 96 15.91 -3.60 11.65
C SER A 96 16.43 -5.02 11.88
N LEU A 97 16.27 -5.91 10.89
CA LEU A 97 16.73 -7.30 10.97
C LEU A 97 18.21 -7.47 10.55
N GLY A 98 18.83 -6.43 9.98
CA GLY A 98 20.26 -6.40 9.65
C GLY A 98 20.71 -7.60 8.80
N ASP A 99 21.90 -8.11 9.07
CA ASP A 99 22.54 -9.18 8.28
C ASP A 99 21.84 -10.54 8.38
N ALA A 100 21.06 -10.76 9.45
CA ALA A 100 20.27 -11.99 9.62
C ALA A 100 19.02 -12.02 8.73
N PHE A 101 18.64 -10.89 8.15
CA PHE A 101 17.39 -10.71 7.42
C PHE A 101 17.20 -11.75 6.31
N ALA A 102 18.12 -11.84 5.35
CA ALA A 102 17.96 -12.67 4.16
C ALA A 102 17.96 -14.19 4.45
N LEU A 103 18.45 -14.59 5.62
CA LEU A 103 18.57 -16.00 6.02
C LEU A 103 17.38 -16.50 6.85
N THR A 104 16.47 -15.61 7.26
CA THR A 104 15.30 -15.98 8.03
C THR A 104 14.07 -16.14 7.13
N PHE A 105 13.21 -17.10 7.47
CA PHE A 105 11.90 -17.25 6.84
C PHE A 105 11.09 -15.93 6.90
N THR A 106 11.19 -15.22 8.02
CA THR A 106 10.59 -13.89 8.19
C THR A 106 11.12 -12.88 7.19
N GLY A 107 12.43 -12.81 6.96
CA GLY A 107 12.98 -11.85 5.99
C GLY A 107 12.61 -12.17 4.54
N VAL A 108 12.54 -13.44 4.17
CA VAL A 108 12.03 -13.87 2.85
C VAL A 108 10.58 -13.43 2.66
N LEU A 109 9.72 -13.61 3.67
CA LEU A 109 8.33 -13.15 3.61
C LEU A 109 8.22 -11.63 3.50
N VAL A 110 9.02 -10.87 4.26
CA VAL A 110 9.03 -9.40 4.22
C VAL A 110 9.45 -8.91 2.84
N LEU A 111 10.48 -9.49 2.22
CA LEU A 111 10.91 -9.15 0.87
C LEU A 111 9.82 -9.44 -0.16
N GLY A 112 9.23 -10.64 -0.11
CA GLY A 112 8.16 -11.03 -1.03
C GLY A 112 6.95 -10.09 -0.92
N LEU A 113 6.53 -9.79 0.31
CA LEU A 113 5.41 -8.90 0.57
C LEU A 113 5.71 -7.45 0.17
N ASN A 114 6.94 -6.99 0.38
CA ASN A 114 7.36 -5.66 -0.02
C ASN A 114 7.40 -5.52 -1.55
N ALA A 115 7.93 -6.52 -2.27
CA ALA A 115 7.94 -6.55 -3.73
C ALA A 115 6.52 -6.58 -4.32
N ALA A 116 5.62 -7.37 -3.73
CA ALA A 116 4.21 -7.41 -4.12
C ALA A 116 3.53 -6.05 -3.92
N THR A 117 3.76 -5.42 -2.76
CA THR A 117 3.20 -4.10 -2.45
C THR A 117 3.76 -3.03 -3.40
N LEU A 118 5.06 -3.04 -3.68
CA LEU A 118 5.68 -2.08 -4.61
C LEU A 118 5.11 -2.22 -6.03
N THR A 119 4.80 -3.44 -6.45
CA THR A 119 4.14 -3.70 -7.74
C THR A 119 2.72 -3.10 -7.74
N ALA A 120 1.98 -3.24 -6.64
CA ALA A 120 0.65 -2.64 -6.49
C ALA A 120 0.71 -1.10 -6.49
N VAL A 121 1.62 -0.50 -5.71
CA VAL A 121 1.88 0.95 -5.68
C VAL A 121 2.20 1.48 -7.08
N THR A 122 3.06 0.78 -7.81
CA THR A 122 3.44 1.16 -9.19
C THR A 122 2.22 1.11 -10.11
N ARG A 123 1.40 0.07 -10.01
CA ARG A 123 0.16 -0.06 -10.78
C ARG A 123 -0.81 1.07 -10.48
N ASP A 124 -1.03 1.39 -9.21
CA ASP A 124 -1.95 2.46 -8.78
C ASP A 124 -1.46 3.83 -9.24
N ALA A 125 -0.15 4.09 -9.13
CA ALA A 125 0.45 5.32 -9.64
C ALA A 125 0.27 5.47 -11.15
N LEU A 126 0.44 4.38 -11.91
CA LEU A 126 0.22 4.38 -13.36
C LEU A 126 -1.25 4.62 -13.72
N GLN A 127 -2.19 4.04 -12.96
CA GLN A 127 -3.62 4.27 -13.17
C GLN A 127 -4.00 5.74 -12.93
N LEU A 128 -3.51 6.34 -11.83
CA LEU A 128 -3.73 7.76 -11.53
C LEU A 128 -3.14 8.67 -12.61
N ARG A 129 -1.92 8.37 -13.10
CA ARG A 129 -1.31 9.13 -14.19
C ARG A 129 -2.13 9.05 -15.48
N ARG A 130 -2.59 7.86 -15.86
CA ARG A 130 -3.44 7.67 -17.05
C ARG A 130 -4.74 8.46 -16.93
N ALA A 131 -5.40 8.39 -15.77
CA ALA A 131 -6.61 9.17 -15.50
C ALA A 131 -6.35 10.69 -15.59
N ALA A 132 -5.22 11.17 -15.05
CA ALA A 132 -4.81 12.57 -15.15
C ALA A 132 -4.62 13.02 -16.61
N HIS A 133 -3.99 12.17 -17.43
CA HIS A 133 -3.76 12.48 -18.84
C HIS A 133 -5.06 12.57 -19.64
N VAL A 134 -6.02 11.66 -19.41
CA VAL A 134 -7.34 11.70 -20.07
C VAL A 134 -8.10 12.97 -19.68
N ALA A 135 -8.19 13.28 -18.38
CA ALA A 135 -8.86 14.48 -17.91
C ALA A 135 -8.26 15.78 -18.48
N ARG A 136 -6.92 15.83 -18.64
CA ARG A 136 -6.24 16.97 -19.29
C ARG A 136 -6.55 17.08 -20.78
N ARG A 137 -6.69 15.96 -21.49
CA ARG A 137 -7.05 15.95 -22.92
C ARG A 137 -8.48 16.41 -23.13
N GLU A 138 -9.42 15.94 -22.32
CA GLU A 138 -10.81 16.38 -22.37
C GLU A 138 -10.94 17.88 -22.10
N ARG A 139 -10.22 18.42 -21.11
CA ARG A 139 -10.19 19.88 -20.85
C ARG A 139 -9.65 20.71 -22.02
N ARG A 140 -8.69 20.17 -22.80
CA ARG A 140 -8.13 20.87 -23.96
C ARG A 140 -9.01 20.75 -25.21
N GLY A 141 -9.72 19.64 -25.38
CA GLY A 141 -10.67 19.45 -26.48
C GLY A 141 -11.98 20.21 -26.32
N ASN A 142 -12.32 20.63 -25.09
CA ASN A 142 -13.54 21.35 -24.75
C ASN A 142 -13.31 22.85 -24.49
N ALA A 143 -12.15 23.39 -24.87
CA ALA A 143 -11.91 24.83 -24.86
C ALA A 143 -12.71 25.46 -26.02
N PRO A 144 -13.65 26.40 -25.75
CA PRO A 144 -14.34 27.09 -26.82
C PRO A 144 -13.31 27.88 -27.64
N ILE A 145 -13.35 27.69 -28.96
CA ILE A 145 -12.63 28.50 -29.94
C ILE A 145 -13.36 29.83 -30.11
#